data_AF-A0A2W5Z4C9-F1
#
_entry.id   AF-A0A2W5Z4C9-F1
#
_cell.length_a   1.000
_cell.length_b   1.000
_cell.length_c   1.000
_cell.angle_alpha   90.00
_cell.angle_beta   90.00
_cell.angle_gamma   90.00
#
_symmetry.space_group_name_H-M   'P 1'
#
loop_
_entity.id
_entity.type
_entity.pdbx_description
1 polymer ?
#
loop_
_entity_poly.entity_id
_entity_poly.type
_entity_poly.pdbx_seq_one_letter_code
_entity_poly.pdbx_strand_id
1 'polypeptide(L)' 'MPSSRFGLCDSCRHQRLIRNTHGSTFSLCERSRTQPAYPRYPRAPVLQCAGHERPASDDDVARGRADGR' A
#
# COMPACT_ATOMS: atom_id res chain seq x y z
N MET A 1 15.47 3.11 3.35
CA MET A 1 14.92 1.84 2.81
C MET A 1 13.42 1.96 2.85
N PRO A 2 12.67 1.84 1.74
CA PRO A 2 11.22 1.88 1.79
C PRO A 2 10.77 0.62 2.53
N SER A 3 10.54 0.77 3.83
CA SER A 3 9.90 -0.23 4.65
C SER A 3 8.46 -0.32 4.16
N SER A 4 8.15 -1.24 3.25
CA SER A 4 6.79 -1.54 2.79
C SER A 4 5.98 -2.13 3.94
N ARG A 5 5.70 -1.30 4.95
CA ARG A 5 5.05 -1.67 6.22
C ARG A 5 3.70 -2.33 5.96
N PHE A 6 3.05 -1.96 4.87
CA PHE A 6 1.72 -2.42 4.49
C PHE A 6 1.69 -3.35 3.27
N GLY A 7 2.84 -3.73 2.71
CA GLY A 7 2.93 -4.61 1.54
C GLY A 7 2.32 -4.00 0.28
N LEU A 8 1.47 -4.75 -0.43
CA LEU A 8 0.77 -4.27 -1.63
C LEU A 8 -0.08 -3.02 -1.37
N CYS A 9 -0.64 -2.89 -0.17
CA CYS A 9 -1.44 -1.71 0.15
C CYS A 9 -0.62 -0.41 0.14
N ASP A 10 0.70 -0.46 0.34
CA ASP A 10 1.58 0.72 0.36
C ASP A 10 1.61 1.47 -0.99
N SER A 11 1.45 0.73 -2.09
CA SER A 11 1.36 1.27 -3.45
C SER A 11 -0.07 1.30 -3.99
N CYS A 12 -1.08 1.10 -3.15
CA CYS A 12 -2.48 1.04 -3.58
C CYS A 12 -3.13 2.42 -3.52
N ARG A 13 -3.81 2.85 -4.59
CA ARG A 13 -4.55 4.12 -4.60
C ARG A 13 -5.69 4.19 -3.58
N HIS A 14 -6.20 3.03 -3.15
CA HIS A 14 -7.33 2.92 -2.22
C HIS A 14 -6.89 2.86 -0.75
N GLN A 15 -5.58 2.86 -0.48
CA GLN A 15 -5.06 2.87 0.88
C GLN A 15 -5.14 4.27 1.46
N ARG A 16 -5.59 4.35 2.70
CA ARG A 16 -5.57 5.59 3.49
C ARG A 16 -4.95 5.33 4.85
N LEU A 17 -3.87 6.05 5.17
CA LEU A 17 -3.21 5.93 6.47
C LEU A 17 -3.93 6.79 7.50
N ILE A 18 -4.42 6.15 8.55
CA ILE A 18 -5.04 6.81 9.70
C ILE A 18 -4.03 6.80 10.84
N ARG A 19 -3.64 7.98 11.29
CA ARG A 19 -2.81 8.18 12.49
C ARG A 19 -3.69 8.45 13.69
N ASN A 20 -3.45 7.73 14.79
CA ASN A 20 -4.10 7.98 16.07
C ASN A 20 -3.23 8.87 16.96
N THR A 21 -3.85 9.51 17.95
CA THR A 21 -3.17 10.35 18.97
C THR A 21 -2.12 9.59 19.78
N HIS A 22 -2.22 8.26 19.85
CA HIS A 22 -1.25 7.38 20.50
C HIS A 22 -0.02 7.04 19.62
N GLY A 23 0.12 7.65 18.44
CA GLY A 23 1.26 7.40 17.52
C GLY A 23 1.13 6.15 16.65
N SER A 24 0.08 5.35 16.83
CA SER A 24 -0.19 4.19 15.97
C SER A 24 -0.73 4.64 14.61
N THR A 25 -0.22 4.04 13.54
CA THR A 25 -0.69 4.26 12.16
C THR A 25 -1.35 2.99 11.63
N PHE A 26 -2.56 3.13 11.12
CA PHE A 26 -3.35 2.03 10.57
C PHE A 26 -3.63 2.26 9.08
N SER A 27 -3.61 1.19 8.28
CA SER A 27 -4.11 1.24 6.91
C SER A 27 -5.61 1.02 6.89
N LEU A 28 -6.33 1.97 6.31
CA LEU A 28 -7.73 1.87 5.96
C LEU A 28 -7.84 1.55 4.47
N CYS A 29 -8.61 0.52 4.12
CA CYS A 29 -8.98 0.22 2.75
C CYS A 29 -10.31 0.93 2.42
N GLU A 30 -10.28 1.97 1.58
CA GLU A 30 -11.50 2.69 1.21
C GLU A 30 -12.40 1.88 0.27
N ARG A 31 -11.84 0.87 -0.41
CA ARG A 31 -12.56 -0.07 -1.28
C ARG A 31 -13.56 -0.94 -0.52
N SER A 32 -13.35 -1.15 0.79
CA SER A 32 -14.30 -1.86 1.65
C SER A 32 -15.67 -1.16 1.73
N ARG A 33 -15.73 0.14 1.40
CA ARG A 33 -16.99 0.91 1.41
C ARG A 33 -17.92 0.50 0.27
N THR A 34 -17.34 0.15 -0.88
CA THR A 34 -18.08 -0.26 -2.08
C THR A 34 -18.20 -1.78 -2.18
N GLN A 35 -17.21 -2.52 -1.67
CA GLN A 35 -17.13 -3.96 -1.78
C GLN A 35 -16.91 -4.59 -0.40
N PRO A 36 -17.93 -5.18 0.23
CA PRO A 36 -17.82 -5.77 1.56
C PRO A 36 -16.91 -7.00 1.62
N ALA A 37 -16.55 -7.57 0.47
CA ALA A 37 -15.55 -8.64 0.37
C ALA A 37 -14.14 -8.20 0.80
N TYR A 38 -13.87 -6.89 0.89
CA TYR A 38 -12.58 -6.36 1.30
C TYR A 38 -12.63 -5.91 2.76
N PRO A 39 -11.65 -6.31 3.61
CA PRO A 39 -11.60 -5.85 4.99
C PRO A 39 -11.28 -4.35 5.05
N ARG A 40 -12.03 -3.60 5.87
CA ARG A 40 -11.83 -2.16 6.09
C ARG A 40 -10.46 -1.83 6.69
N TYR A 41 -9.96 -2.72 7.54
CA TYR A 41 -8.63 -2.64 8.16
C TYR A 41 -7.85 -3.92 7.83
N PRO A 42 -7.21 -3.99 6.66
CA PRO A 42 -6.41 -5.16 6.31
C PRO A 42 -5.23 -5.32 7.27
N ARG A 43 -4.93 -6.57 7.66
CA ARG A 43 -3.74 -6.86 8.47
C ARG A 43 -2.50 -6.70 7.60
N ALA A 44 -1.56 -5.91 8.09
CA ALA A 44 -0.29 -5.69 7.43
C ALA A 44 0.76 -6.74 7.85
N PRO A 45 1.67 -7.16 6.95
CA PRO A 45 1.79 -6.73 5.54
C PRO A 45 0.80 -7.46 4.61
N VAL A 46 0.20 -6.73 3.68
CA VAL A 46 -0.74 -7.32 2.70
C VAL A 46 0.06 -7.92 1.55
N LEU A 47 0.07 -9.24 1.46
CA LEU A 47 0.81 -9.97 0.41
C LEU A 47 -0.04 -10.25 -0.84
N GLN A 48 -1.37 -10.31 -0.70
CA GLN A 48 -2.30 -10.53 -1.81
C GLN A 48 -3.52 -9.63 -1.66
N CYS A 49 -3.87 -8.91 -2.72
CA CYS A 49 -5.07 -8.08 -2.78
C CYS A 49 -5.60 -8.07 -4.22
N ALA A 50 -6.75 -8.70 -4.45
CA ALA A 50 -7.40 -8.75 -5.76
C ALA A 50 -7.87 -7.36 -6.26
N GLY A 51 -7.94 -6.38 -5.35
CA GLY A 51 -8.35 -5.01 -5.63
C GLY A 51 -7.22 -4.00 -5.59
N HIS A 52 -5.97 -4.48 -5.63
CA HIS A 52 -4.79 -3.62 -5.69
C HIS A 52 -4.78 -2.86 -7.00
N GLU A 53 -4.73 -1.53 -6.90
CA GLU A 53 -4.60 -0.66 -8.06
C GLU A 53 -3.47 0.32 -7.78
N ARG A 54 -2.38 0.19 -8.53
CA ARG A 54 -1.22 1.07 -8.41
C ARG A 54 -1.53 2.39 -9.11
N PRO A 55 -1.30 3.56 -8.47
CA PRO A 55 -1.15 4.79 -9.24
C PRO A 55 0.06 4.61 -10.17
N ALA A 56 0.05 5.25 -11.34
CA ALA A 56 0.99 5.05 -12.44
C ALA A 56 2.46 5.44 -12.14
N SER A 57 2.85 5.55 -10.88
CA SER A 57 4.08 6.17 -10.43
C SER A 57 4.95 5.19 -9.66
N ASP A 58 6.10 4.91 -10.26
CA ASP A 58 7.41 4.83 -9.59
C ASP A 58 8.03 3.47 -9.21
N ASP A 59 7.82 2.40 -10.00
CA ASP A 59 8.67 1.19 -9.87
C ASP A 59 9.61 0.95 -11.05
N ASP A 60 9.45 1.68 -12.16
CA ASP A 60 10.31 1.50 -13.34
C ASP A 60 11.65 2.26 -13.22
N VAL A 61 11.80 3.17 -12.24
CA VAL A 61 12.98 4.05 -12.11
C VAL A 61 14.12 3.40 -11.29
N ALA A 62 13.87 2.32 -10.56
CA ALA A 62 14.89 1.72 -9.67
C ALA A 62 15.80 0.69 -10.36
N ARG A 63 15.46 0.19 -11.55
CA ARG A 63 16.24 -0.85 -12.26
C ARG A 63 17.20 -0.30 -13.33
N GLY A 64 17.53 1.00 -13.25
CA GLY A 64 18.38 1.69 -14.23
C GLY A 64 19.71 2.26 -13.71
N ARG A 65 20.18 1.90 -12.51
CA ARG A 65 21.43 2.46 -11.93
C ARG A 65 22.48 1.45 -11.48
N ALA A 66 22.42 0.23 -11.99
CA ALA A 66 23.58 -0.66 -12.02
C ALA A 66 24.01 -0.79 -13.49
N ASP A 67 24.95 0.05 -13.93
CA ASP A 67 26.12 -0.25 -14.77
C ASP A 67 26.66 1.00 -15.51
N GLY A 68 27.95 1.29 -15.32
CA GLY A 68 28.80 1.92 -16.34
C GLY A 68 29.30 3.36 -16.12
N ARG A 69 30.39 3.53 -15.35
CA ARG A 69 31.71 4.04 -15.81
C ARG A 69 32.60 4.48 -14.64
#